data_AF-A0A9D8JDD2-F1
#
_entry.id   AF-A0A9D8JDD2-F1
#
_cell.length_a   1.000
_cell.length_b   1.000
_cell.length_c   1.000
_cell.angle_alpha   90.00
_cell.angle_beta   90.00
_cell.angle_gamma   90.00
#
_symmetry.space_group_name_H-M   'P 1'
#
loop_
_entity.id
_entity.type
_entity.pdbx_description
1 polymer ?
#
loop_
_entity_poly.entity_id
_entity_poly.type
_entity_poly.pdbx_seq_one_letter_code
_entity_poly.pdbx_strand_id
1 'polypeptide(L)'
;METTQDVIFVREYWTGDSRDGAVVNGDGYHYYRMSKSGLIFEAYEFYETDDGLEVASPLPEMQNVDWLNDLGFEDMDALDFIDEHEFQRIRVLTQPHLRT
;
A
#
# COMPACT_ATOMS: atom_id res chain seq x y z
N MET A 1 -21.86 7.29 17.09
CA MET A 1 -20.87 6.32 17.58
C MET A 1 -20.30 5.68 16.33
N GLU A 2 -19.10 6.08 15.93
CA GLU A 2 -18.44 5.51 14.76
C GLU A 2 -18.01 4.09 15.14
N THR A 3 -18.60 3.08 14.51
CA THR A 3 -18.32 1.68 14.80
C THR A 3 -16.92 1.35 14.30
N THR A 4 -16.06 0.91 15.21
CA THR A 4 -14.66 0.47 15.02
C THR A 4 -14.49 -0.79 14.16
N GLN A 5 -15.42 -1.11 13.25
CA GLN A 5 -15.47 -2.42 12.61
C GLN A 5 -15.79 -2.27 11.13
N ASP A 6 -14.74 -2.22 10.30
CA ASP A 6 -14.64 -2.83 8.96
C ASP A 6 -13.37 -2.33 8.23
N VAL A 7 -12.25 -2.27 8.95
CA VAL A 7 -10.93 -2.03 8.33
C VAL A 7 -10.38 -3.36 7.84
N ILE A 8 -9.86 -3.37 6.62
CA ILE A 8 -9.11 -4.47 6.05
C ILE A 8 -7.70 -3.99 5.68
N PHE A 9 -6.81 -4.96 5.57
CA PHE A 9 -5.46 -4.76 5.08
C PHE A 9 -5.29 -5.61 3.84
N VAL A 10 -4.84 -4.98 2.77
CA VAL A 10 -4.69 -5.63 1.49
C VAL A 10 -3.41 -5.18 0.81
N ARG A 11 -2.98 -5.92 -0.20
CA ARG A 11 -1.96 -5.48 -1.14
C ARG A 11 -2.37 -5.76 -2.57
N GLU A 12 -1.77 -5.02 -3.49
CA GLU A 12 -1.91 -5.19 -4.94
C GLU A 12 -0.50 -5.29 -5.53
N TYR A 13 -0.29 -6.21 -6.47
CA TYR A 13 0.96 -6.28 -7.22
C TYR A 13 0.99 -5.20 -8.30
N TRP A 14 2.12 -4.50 -8.44
CA TRP A 14 2.35 -3.54 -9.51
C TRP A 14 3.62 -3.86 -10.30
N THR A 15 3.65 -3.38 -11.55
CA THR A 15 4.83 -3.38 -12.41
C THR A 15 4.96 -2.03 -13.09
N GLY A 16 6.18 -1.59 -13.36
CA GLY A 16 6.46 -0.32 -14.02
C GLY A 16 7.51 0.50 -13.28
N ASP A 17 7.43 1.82 -13.42
CA ASP A 17 8.34 2.71 -12.73
C ASP A 17 7.83 2.94 -11.30
N SER A 18 8.72 2.75 -10.32
CA SER A 18 8.43 3.07 -8.92
C SER A 18 7.98 4.51 -8.76
N ARG A 19 7.14 4.77 -7.75
CA ARG A 19 6.57 6.08 -7.53
C ARG A 19 7.61 7.15 -7.17
N ASP A 20 8.64 6.75 -6.44
CA ASP A 20 9.75 7.63 -6.07
C ASP A 20 10.78 7.81 -7.20
N GLY A 21 10.64 7.05 -8.30
CA GLY A 21 11.50 7.10 -9.48
C GLY A 21 12.87 6.44 -9.28
N ALA A 22 13.10 5.72 -8.18
CA ALA A 22 14.37 5.04 -7.93
C ALA A 22 14.54 3.75 -8.76
N VAL A 23 13.43 3.09 -9.09
CA VAL A 23 13.36 1.89 -9.91
C VAL A 23 12.56 2.16 -11.19
N VAL A 24 13.10 1.69 -12.32
CA VAL A 24 12.50 1.80 -13.67
C VAL A 24 12.24 0.40 -14.20
N ASN A 25 11.04 0.14 -14.73
CA ASN A 25 10.58 -1.21 -15.11
C ASN A 25 10.76 -2.28 -14.00
N GLY A 26 10.49 -1.89 -12.77
CA GLY A 26 10.50 -2.79 -11.61
C GLY A 26 9.14 -3.41 -11.34
N ASP A 27 9.08 -4.09 -10.21
CA ASP A 27 7.85 -4.60 -9.64
C ASP A 27 7.85 -4.50 -8.12
N GLY A 28 6.67 -4.69 -7.55
CA GLY A 28 6.48 -4.57 -6.12
C GLY A 28 5.02 -4.70 -5.72
N TYR A 29 4.71 -4.15 -4.54
CA TYR A 29 3.36 -4.15 -4.01
C TYR A 29 2.95 -2.76 -3.55
N HIS A 30 1.68 -2.44 -3.76
CA HIS A 30 1.01 -1.39 -3.01
C HIS A 30 0.32 -2.03 -1.81
N TYR A 31 0.46 -1.42 -0.64
CA TYR A 31 -0.15 -1.85 0.60
C TYR A 31 -1.21 -0.83 1.01
N TYR A 32 -2.42 -1.30 1.33
CA TYR A 32 -3.54 -0.44 1.71
C TYR A 32 -4.14 -0.87 3.05
N ARG A 33 -4.40 0.13 3.90
CA ARG A 33 -5.36 0.04 5.00
C ARG A 33 -6.62 0.78 4.57
N MET A 34 -7.72 0.07 4.42
CA MET A 34 -8.94 0.61 3.80
C MET A 34 -10.20 0.05 4.44
N SER A 35 -11.37 0.63 4.12
CA SER A 35 -12.64 0.02 4.46
C SER A 35 -12.96 -1.15 3.54
N LYS A 36 -13.81 -2.09 3.99
CA LYS A 36 -14.39 -3.12 3.11
C LYS A 36 -15.18 -2.58 1.92
N SER A 37 -15.56 -1.30 1.95
CA SER A 37 -16.30 -0.66 0.87
C SER A 37 -15.42 -0.06 -0.22
N GLY A 38 -14.10 -0.05 -0.05
CA GLY A 38 -13.18 0.53 -1.04
C GLY A 38 -12.43 1.78 -0.60
N LEU A 39 -12.79 2.41 0.52
CA LEU A 39 -12.20 3.71 0.90
C LEU A 39 -10.82 3.53 1.53
N ILE A 40 -9.79 4.07 0.90
CA ILE A 40 -8.41 3.96 1.35
C ILE A 40 -8.11 5.00 2.44
N PHE A 41 -7.57 4.54 3.57
CA PHE A 41 -7.20 5.39 4.70
C PHE A 41 -5.69 5.67 4.76
N GLU A 42 -4.87 4.71 4.36
CA GLU A 42 -3.41 4.76 4.41
C GLU A 42 -2.85 3.81 3.34
N ALA A 43 -1.81 4.25 2.64
CA ALA A 43 -1.24 3.52 1.51
C ALA A 43 0.28 3.65 1.43
N TYR A 44 0.94 2.59 0.97
CA TYR A 44 2.38 2.53 0.79
C TYR A 44 2.74 1.79 -0.49
N GLU A 45 3.81 2.22 -1.14
CA GLU A 45 4.53 1.42 -2.14
C GLU A 45 5.66 0.66 -1.46
N PHE A 46 5.91 -0.56 -1.90
CA PHE A 46 7.01 -1.41 -1.47
C PHE A 46 7.63 -2.12 -2.67
N TYR A 47 8.96 -2.19 -2.69
CA TYR A 47 9.73 -3.01 -3.62
C TYR A 47 11.06 -3.45 -3.01
N GLU A 48 11.70 -4.45 -3.60
CA GLU A 48 13.04 -4.90 -3.26
C GLU A 48 14.00 -4.51 -4.39
N THR A 49 15.13 -3.89 -4.06
CA THR A 49 16.18 -3.60 -5.05
C THR A 49 16.95 -4.86 -5.42
N ASP A 50 17.70 -4.85 -6.53
CA ASP A 50 18.59 -5.95 -6.92
C ASP A 50 19.61 -6.38 -5.83
N ASP A 51 19.99 -5.46 -4.93
CA ASP A 51 20.90 -5.74 -3.81
C ASP A 51 20.19 -6.36 -2.58
N GLY A 52 18.89 -6.65 -2.69
CA GLY A 52 18.05 -7.20 -1.61
C GLY A 52 17.59 -6.18 -0.58
N LEU A 53 17.75 -4.88 -0.84
CA LEU A 53 17.23 -3.82 0.04
C LEU A 53 15.72 -3.65 -0.14
N GLU A 54 14.99 -3.79 0.97
CA GLU A 54 13.57 -3.43 1.06
C GLU A 54 13.40 -1.91 1.12
N VAL A 55 12.59 -1.36 0.22
CA VAL A 55 12.23 0.06 0.19
C VAL A 55 10.73 0.18 0.32
N ALA A 56 10.28 1.12 1.16
CA ALA A 56 8.88 1.46 1.29
C ALA A 56 8.67 2.98 1.33
N SER A 57 7.68 3.46 0.60
CA SER A 57 7.39 4.88 0.44
C SER A 57 5.89 5.15 0.65
N PRO A 58 5.49 6.22 1.37
CA PRO A 58 4.08 6.57 1.55
C PRO A 58 3.46 7.04 0.24
N LEU A 59 2.18 6.67 0.04
CA LEU A 59 1.35 7.09 -1.09
C LEU A 59 0.19 8.00 -0.61
N PRO A 60 0.47 9.25 -0.17
CA PRO A 60 -0.56 10.15 0.35
C PRO A 60 -1.66 10.50 -0.67
N GLU A 61 -1.38 10.41 -1.96
CA GLU A 61 -2.36 10.63 -3.04
C GLU A 61 -3.49 9.59 -3.06
N MET A 62 -3.27 8.40 -2.49
CA MET A 62 -4.28 7.35 -2.40
C MET A 62 -5.21 7.56 -1.21
N GLN A 63 -4.89 8.48 -0.29
CA GLN A 63 -5.72 8.71 0.87
C GLN A 63 -7.07 9.35 0.49
N ASN A 64 -8.16 8.75 0.97
CA ASN A 64 -9.55 9.08 0.61
C ASN A 64 -9.92 8.79 -0.85
N VAL A 65 -9.11 8.02 -1.57
CA VAL A 65 -9.49 7.45 -2.86
C VAL A 65 -10.33 6.20 -2.61
N ASP A 66 -11.43 6.06 -3.33
CA ASP A 66 -12.27 4.87 -3.29
C ASP A 66 -11.91 3.90 -4.43
N TRP A 67 -11.52 2.69 -4.06
CA TRP A 67 -11.10 1.63 -4.97
C TRP A 67 -12.12 1.34 -6.08
N LEU A 68 -13.40 1.30 -5.73
CA LEU A 68 -14.46 0.95 -6.68
C LEU A 68 -14.90 2.18 -7.46
N ASN A 69 -15.15 3.28 -6.75
CA ASN A 69 -15.81 4.45 -7.32
C ASN A 69 -14.85 5.40 -8.05
N ASP A 70 -13.62 5.58 -7.56
CA ASP A 70 -12.66 6.54 -8.13
C ASP A 70 -11.68 5.88 -9.11
N LEU A 71 -11.24 4.65 -8.82
CA LEU A 71 -10.32 3.92 -9.70
C LEU A 71 -11.05 3.11 -10.78
N GLY A 72 -12.36 2.89 -10.61
CA GLY A 72 -13.22 2.24 -11.61
C GLY A 72 -13.11 0.71 -11.65
N PHE A 73 -12.60 0.08 -10.60
CA PHE A 73 -12.62 -1.38 -10.46
C PHE A 73 -14.04 -1.87 -10.12
N GLU A 74 -14.43 -3.02 -10.68
CA GLU A 74 -15.76 -3.60 -10.44
C GLU A 74 -15.86 -4.28 -9.08
N ASP A 75 -14.73 -4.75 -8.55
CA ASP A 75 -14.62 -5.49 -7.29
C ASP A 75 -13.20 -5.38 -6.68
N MET A 76 -12.92 -6.24 -5.69
CA MET A 76 -11.67 -6.29 -4.94
C MET A 76 -10.79 -7.50 -5.32
N ASP A 77 -11.05 -8.19 -6.43
CA ASP A 77 -10.34 -9.43 -6.78
C ASP A 77 -8.86 -9.22 -7.12
N ALA A 78 -8.46 -7.99 -7.48
CA ALA A 78 -7.06 -7.62 -7.66
C ALA A 78 -6.29 -7.46 -6.33
N LEU A 79 -6.99 -7.51 -5.19
CA LEU A 79 -6.43 -7.28 -3.86
C LEU A 79 -6.20 -8.61 -3.12
N ASP A 80 -4.95 -8.83 -2.71
CA ASP A 80 -4.61 -9.89 -1.77
C ASP A 80 -4.87 -9.43 -0.34
N PHE A 81 -5.71 -10.14 0.40
CA PHE A 81 -5.89 -9.91 1.84
C PHE A 81 -4.65 -10.31 2.63
N ILE A 82 -4.19 -9.42 3.49
CA ILE A 82 -3.02 -9.62 4.35
C ILE A 82 -3.36 -9.39 5.81
N ASP A 83 -2.48 -9.86 6.69
CA ASP A 83 -2.56 -9.57 8.11
C ASP A 83 -2.10 -8.13 8.42
N GLU A 84 -2.67 -7.54 9.47
CA GLU A 84 -2.25 -6.23 9.97
C GLU A 84 -0.75 -6.16 10.25
N HIS A 85 -0.16 -7.26 10.75
CA HIS A 85 1.27 -7.33 11.05
C HIS A 85 2.16 -7.10 9.82
N GLU A 86 1.74 -7.58 8.64
CA GLU A 86 2.44 -7.34 7.39
C GLU A 86 2.40 -5.86 7.03
N PHE A 87 1.21 -5.25 7.08
CA PHE A 87 1.04 -3.82 6.82
C PHE A 87 1.86 -2.95 7.79
N GLN A 88 1.86 -3.28 9.09
CA GLN A 88 2.64 -2.53 10.07
C GLN A 88 4.16 -2.63 9.81
N ARG A 89 4.67 -3.76 9.30
CA ARG A 89 6.08 -3.89 8.91
C ARG A 89 6.42 -2.85 7.83
N ILE A 90 5.62 -2.79 6.77
CA ILE A 90 5.81 -1.85 5.66
C ILE A 90 5.75 -0.40 6.16
N ARG A 91 4.76 -0.10 7.02
CA ARG A 91 4.64 1.21 7.65
C ARG A 91 5.88 1.61 8.43
N VAL A 92 6.49 0.69 9.18
CA VAL A 92 7.72 0.96 9.93
C VAL A 92 8.91 1.19 9.01
N LEU A 93 9.00 0.52 7.86
CA LEU A 93 10.05 0.75 6.87
C LEU A 93 10.02 2.18 6.30
N THR A 94 8.84 2.79 6.20
CA THR A 94 8.72 4.20 5.74
C THR A 94 9.22 5.22 6.75
N GLN A 95 9.34 4.83 8.02
CA GLN A 95 9.85 5.73 9.03
C GLN A 95 11.35 5.88 8.83
N PRO A 96 11.86 7.12 8.71
CA PRO A 96 13.29 7.36 8.72
C PRO A 96 13.79 6.89 10.08
N HIS A 97 14.32 5.66 10.15
CA HIS A 97 15.00 5.19 11.34
C HIS A 97 16.06 6.23 11.66
N LEU A 98 15.92 6.82 12.84
CA LEU A 98 16.85 7.75 13.48
C LEU A 98 18.27 7.35 13.09
N ARG A 99 18.84 8.06 12.11
CA ARG A 99 20.26 8.00 11.79
C ARG A 99 21.00 8.67 12.94
N THR A 100 21.07 7.99 14.09
CA THR A 100 22.01 8.30 15.17
C THR A 100 23.33 7.62 14.90
#